data_AF-A0A1V9XM77-F1
#
_entry.id   AF-A0A1V9XM77-F1
#
_cell.length_a   1.000
_cell.length_b   1.000
_cell.length_c   1.000
_cell.angle_alpha   90.00
_cell.angle_beta   90.00
_cell.angle_gamma   90.00
#
_symmetry.space_group_name_H-M   'P 1'
#
loop_
_entity.id
_entity.type
_entity.pdbx_description
1 polymer ?
#
loop_
_entity_poly.entity_id
_entity_poly.type
_entity_poly.pdbx_seq_one_letter_code
_entity_poly.pdbx_strand_id
1 'polypeptide(L)'
;MLDQLNRSQKALNQYLEVKRALFPRFYFLGDEDLLEILGQATRPQIIQSHLKKLFSGIHRVEFNDGDGSGSALRIQAMTSQEGESVRLERPIKVVREVEVWLSELAKEMQNTLRNMTHRCFIRESAEIGLDEFPSQVLCLSEMLCFTRDCEKAIESRNLEKFRSKLSTKLSSHTSRLGALTNLLHLLKLKALVLDIIHNIDIVEQLIEHKVTLLSDWRWQKQLRFYMQKDDHSVRVHMLDVAFDYTYEYQGNAPKLVHTPLTDKCFLTLTQGMKMGMGGNPYGPAGTGKTESVKALGAALGRQVLVFNCDEVSFLIKEDLLLRVRK
;
A
#
# COMPACT_ATOMS: atom_id res chain seq x y z
N MET A 1 -48.16 8.54 10.85
CA MET A 1 -47.19 7.46 11.12
C MET A 1 -46.19 7.30 9.98
N LEU A 2 -46.63 7.15 8.72
CA LEU A 2 -45.73 7.15 7.55
C LEU A 2 -44.87 8.42 7.41
N ASP A 3 -45.45 9.61 7.63
CA ASP A 3 -44.69 10.86 7.51
C ASP A 3 -43.59 11.01 8.57
N GLN A 4 -43.78 10.45 9.76
CA GLN A 4 -42.77 10.46 10.81
C GLN A 4 -41.63 9.50 10.46
N LEU A 5 -41.94 8.31 9.93
CA LEU A 5 -40.95 7.36 9.44
C LEU A 5 -40.12 7.95 8.30
N ASN A 6 -40.75 8.58 7.31
CA ASN A 6 -40.06 9.23 6.19
C ASN A 6 -39.14 10.38 6.66
N ARG A 7 -39.59 11.18 7.63
CA ARG A 7 -38.75 12.25 8.21
C ARG A 7 -37.55 11.69 8.96
N SER A 8 -37.75 10.65 9.77
CA SER A 8 -36.66 9.99 10.50
C SER A 8 -35.65 9.35 9.55
N GLN A 9 -36.11 8.69 8.48
CA GLN A 9 -35.24 8.08 7.48
C GLN A 9 -34.42 9.14 6.73
N LYS A 10 -35.04 10.26 6.34
CA LYS A 10 -34.33 11.36 5.68
C LYS A 10 -33.26 11.99 6.59
N ALA A 11 -33.59 12.21 7.86
CA ALA A 11 -32.64 12.75 8.84
C ALA A 11 -31.47 11.78 9.09
N LEU A 12 -31.73 10.47 9.15
CA LEU A 12 -30.70 9.45 9.30
C LEU A 12 -29.76 9.44 8.09
N ASN A 13 -30.29 9.43 6.88
CA ASN A 13 -29.49 9.45 5.66
C ASN A 13 -28.62 10.71 5.58
N GLN A 14 -29.18 11.87 5.93
CA GLN A 14 -28.42 13.12 5.98
C GLN A 14 -27.30 13.07 7.02
N TYR A 15 -27.56 12.48 8.20
CA TYR A 15 -26.55 12.29 9.23
C TYR A 15 -25.41 11.37 8.77
N LEU A 16 -25.74 10.25 8.13
CA LEU A 16 -24.75 9.33 7.57
C LEU A 16 -23.89 9.99 6.48
N GLU A 17 -24.50 10.79 5.60
CA GLU A 17 -23.76 11.53 4.56
C GLU A 17 -22.80 12.57 5.15
N VAL A 18 -23.18 13.26 6.22
CA VAL A 18 -22.26 14.16 6.93
C VAL A 18 -21.07 13.39 7.49
N LYS A 19 -21.31 12.22 8.10
CA LYS A 19 -20.22 11.37 8.63
C LYS A 19 -19.31 10.84 7.52
N ARG A 20 -19.87 10.42 6.38
CA ARG A 20 -19.10 9.99 5.21
C ARG A 20 -18.27 11.12 4.60
N ALA A 21 -18.79 12.35 4.57
CA ALA A 21 -18.05 13.51 4.12
C ALA A 21 -16.85 13.84 5.03
N LEU A 22 -16.99 13.64 6.34
CA LEU A 22 -15.91 13.86 7.31
C LEU A 22 -14.81 12.78 7.23
N PHE A 23 -15.19 11.53 6.95
CA PHE A 23 -14.25 10.44 6.73
C PHE A 23 -14.64 9.62 5.49
N PRO A 24 -14.07 9.94 4.31
CA PRO A 24 -14.49 9.35 3.03
C PRO A 24 -14.41 7.83 2.94
N ARG A 25 -13.63 7.14 3.80
CA ARG A 25 -13.61 5.67 3.79
C ARG A 25 -14.93 5.04 4.22
N PHE A 26 -15.81 5.79 4.90
CA PHE A 26 -17.16 5.33 5.21
C PHE A 26 -18.06 5.16 3.98
N TYR A 27 -17.69 5.71 2.81
CA TYR A 27 -18.39 5.39 1.55
C TYR A 27 -18.23 3.91 1.14
N PHE A 28 -17.25 3.19 1.71
CA PHE A 28 -17.04 1.77 1.44
C PHE A 28 -17.86 0.85 2.36
N LEU A 29 -18.60 1.41 3.30
CA LEU A 29 -19.46 0.68 4.22
C LEU A 29 -20.92 0.82 3.86
N GLY A 30 -21.67 -0.27 3.99
CA GLY A 30 -23.12 -0.22 3.99
C GLY A 30 -23.66 0.58 5.17
N ASP A 31 -24.89 1.07 5.06
CA ASP A 31 -25.52 1.89 6.11
C ASP A 31 -25.57 1.17 7.46
N GLU A 32 -25.83 -0.15 7.47
CA GLU A 32 -25.85 -0.98 8.68
C GLU A 32 -24.49 -1.03 9.39
N ASP A 33 -23.42 -1.33 8.64
CA ASP A 33 -22.05 -1.34 9.15
C ASP A 33 -21.65 0.03 9.71
N LEU A 34 -22.01 1.10 8.99
CA LEU A 34 -21.68 2.46 9.41
C LEU A 34 -22.43 2.85 10.69
N LEU A 35 -23.71 2.47 10.82
CA LEU A 35 -24.49 2.70 12.03
C LEU A 35 -23.95 1.92 13.22
N GLU A 36 -23.47 0.69 13.01
CA GLU A 36 -22.84 -0.11 14.06
C GLU A 36 -21.56 0.57 14.59
N ILE A 37 -20.70 1.05 13.68
CA ILE A 37 -19.48 1.80 14.05
C ILE A 37 -19.82 3.08 14.81
N LEU A 38 -20.81 3.86 14.33
CA LEU A 38 -21.20 5.12 14.96
C LEU A 38 -21.92 4.92 16.30
N GLY A 39 -22.69 3.83 16.44
CA GLY A 39 -23.44 3.50 17.64
C GLY A 39 -22.58 2.87 18.75
N GLN A 40 -21.52 2.15 18.38
CA GLN A 40 -20.64 1.42 19.31
C GLN A 40 -19.18 1.90 19.28
N ALA A 41 -18.99 3.18 18.89
CA ALA A 41 -17.73 3.92 18.77
C ALA A 41 -16.72 3.79 19.93
N THR A 42 -17.18 3.45 21.13
CA THR A 42 -16.34 3.36 22.33
C THR A 42 -15.96 1.92 22.67
N ARG A 43 -16.50 0.92 21.98
CA ARG A 43 -16.21 -0.50 22.21
C ARG A 43 -15.12 -0.98 21.24
N PRO A 44 -13.90 -1.25 21.72
CA PRO A 44 -12.77 -1.57 20.85
C PRO A 44 -13.02 -2.81 19.98
N GLN A 45 -13.72 -3.80 20.54
CA GLN A 45 -13.97 -5.09 19.88
C GLN A 45 -14.83 -4.97 18.62
N ILE A 46 -15.88 -4.14 18.64
CA ILE A 46 -16.73 -3.93 17.46
C ILE A 46 -15.93 -3.21 16.37
N ILE A 47 -15.25 -2.12 16.74
CA ILE A 47 -14.44 -1.33 15.81
C ILE A 47 -13.39 -2.19 15.10
N GLN A 48 -12.68 -3.05 15.84
CA GLN A 48 -11.67 -3.98 15.27
C GLN A 48 -12.25 -4.80 14.12
N SER A 49 -13.51 -5.24 14.24
CA SER A 49 -14.17 -6.07 13.23
C SER A 49 -14.43 -5.33 11.91
N HIS A 50 -14.58 -4.00 11.95
CA HIS A 50 -14.81 -3.17 10.76
C HIS A 50 -13.53 -2.52 10.21
N LEU A 51 -12.44 -2.44 10.99
CA LEU A 51 -11.17 -1.86 10.51
C LEU A 51 -10.65 -2.55 9.24
N LYS A 52 -10.80 -3.87 9.15
CA LYS A 52 -10.46 -4.66 7.94
C LYS A 52 -11.23 -4.26 6.67
N LYS A 53 -12.41 -3.64 6.83
CA LYS A 53 -13.22 -3.12 5.71
C LYS A 53 -12.76 -1.73 5.28
N LEU A 54 -12.21 -0.95 6.21
CA LEU A 54 -11.78 0.43 6.00
C LEU A 54 -10.32 0.54 5.53
N PHE A 55 -9.46 -0.36 5.97
CA PHE A 55 -8.03 -0.38 5.67
C PHE A 55 -7.63 -1.73 5.09
N SER A 56 -6.81 -1.73 4.04
CA SER A 56 -6.41 -2.98 3.37
C SER A 56 -5.43 -3.82 4.19
N GLY A 57 -4.49 -3.19 4.90
CA GLY A 57 -3.43 -3.89 5.65
C GLY A 57 -3.65 -3.95 7.16
N ILE A 58 -4.61 -3.22 7.71
CA ILE A 58 -4.90 -3.23 9.15
C ILE A 58 -5.96 -4.30 9.42
N HIS A 59 -5.51 -5.43 9.98
CA HIS A 59 -6.40 -6.48 10.46
C HIS A 59 -6.87 -6.18 11.89
N ARG A 60 -5.98 -5.65 12.74
CA ARG A 60 -6.21 -5.34 14.14
C ARG A 60 -5.43 -4.10 14.55
N VAL A 61 -5.79 -3.51 15.67
CA VAL A 61 -4.98 -2.49 16.35
C VAL A 61 -4.71 -2.90 17.79
N GLU A 62 -3.52 -2.57 18.27
CA GLU A 62 -3.10 -2.80 19.65
C GLU A 62 -3.44 -1.57 20.48
N PHE A 63 -4.24 -1.79 21.52
CA PHE A 63 -4.60 -0.76 22.48
C PHE A 63 -3.70 -0.87 23.70
N ASN A 64 -3.24 0.27 24.19
CA ASN A 64 -2.69 0.32 25.54
C ASN A 64 -3.81 0.67 26.50
N ASP A 65 -4.19 -0.30 27.34
CA ASP A 65 -5.00 -0.05 28.52
C ASP A 65 -4.09 0.68 29.50
N GLY A 66 -4.31 1.97 29.70
CA GLY A 66 -3.50 2.72 30.66
C GLY A 66 -3.77 2.21 32.06
N ASP A 67 -2.89 1.33 32.56
CA ASP A 67 -2.65 0.96 33.96
C ASP A 67 -3.85 1.15 34.91
N GLY A 68 -5.00 0.51 34.63
CA GLY A 68 -6.16 0.45 35.54
C GLY A 68 -6.72 1.78 36.06
N SER A 69 -6.30 2.94 35.51
CA SER A 69 -6.46 4.27 36.13
C SER A 69 -7.33 5.21 35.29
N GLY A 70 -8.40 4.71 34.68
CA GLY A 70 -9.35 5.56 33.93
C GLY A 70 -8.74 6.33 32.76
N SER A 71 -7.58 5.90 32.26
CA SER A 71 -6.87 6.54 31.14
C SER A 71 -7.61 6.28 29.83
N ALA A 72 -7.65 7.29 28.95
CA ALA A 72 -8.27 7.16 27.64
C ALA A 72 -7.55 6.10 26.80
N LEU A 73 -8.32 5.20 26.18
CA LEU A 73 -7.84 4.16 25.29
C LEU A 73 -6.99 4.77 24.15
N ARG A 74 -5.79 4.22 23.93
CA ARG A 74 -4.88 4.69 22.86
C ARG A 74 -4.45 3.53 21.97
N ILE A 75 -4.49 3.77 20.66
CA ILE A 75 -3.93 2.86 19.66
C ILE A 75 -2.42 3.09 19.60
N GLN A 76 -1.64 2.02 19.79
CA GLN A 76 -0.17 2.07 19.76
C GLN A 76 0.43 1.42 18.51
N ALA A 77 -0.21 0.39 17.98
CA ALA A 77 0.28 -0.32 16.82
C ALA A 77 -0.87 -0.81 15.95
N MET A 78 -0.57 -1.00 14.67
CA MET A 78 -1.44 -1.67 13.70
C MET A 78 -0.86 -3.05 13.38
N THR A 79 -1.73 -4.05 13.27
CA THR A 79 -1.33 -5.44 13.04
C THR A 79 -1.94 -5.97 11.75
N SER A 80 -1.13 -6.62 10.90
CA SER A 80 -1.60 -7.31 9.69
C SER A 80 -2.29 -8.63 10.01
N GLN A 81 -2.91 -9.23 8.98
CA GLN A 81 -3.55 -10.54 9.09
C GLN A 81 -2.54 -11.64 9.46
N GLU A 82 -1.30 -11.53 9.00
CA GLU A 82 -0.19 -12.45 9.20
C GLU A 82 0.56 -12.20 10.53
N GLY A 83 0.11 -11.23 11.33
CA GLY A 83 0.70 -10.91 12.64
C GLY A 83 1.87 -9.93 12.59
N GLU A 84 2.12 -9.25 11.46
CA GLU A 84 3.09 -8.16 11.43
C GLU A 84 2.56 -6.96 12.22
N SER A 85 3.29 -6.51 13.24
CA SER A 85 2.92 -5.33 14.03
C SER A 85 3.77 -4.13 13.65
N VAL A 86 3.12 -2.98 13.43
CA VAL A 86 3.76 -1.69 13.14
C VAL A 86 3.36 -0.70 14.21
N ARG A 87 4.34 -0.34 15.04
CA ARG A 87 4.16 0.66 16.10
C ARG A 87 4.07 2.06 15.49
N LEU A 88 3.00 2.77 15.82
CA LEU A 88 2.80 4.16 15.41
C LEU A 88 3.83 5.05 16.11
N GLU A 89 4.34 6.07 15.40
CA GLU A 89 5.26 7.04 16.02
C GLU A 89 4.55 7.86 17.09
N ARG A 90 3.30 8.27 16.81
CA ARG A 90 2.42 8.91 17.77
C ARG A 90 1.20 8.02 18.09
N PRO A 91 1.00 7.64 19.36
CA PRO A 91 -0.22 6.94 19.76
C PRO A 91 -1.48 7.77 19.50
N ILE A 92 -2.53 7.14 19.00
CA ILE A 92 -3.81 7.81 18.67
C ILE A 92 -4.81 7.62 19.80
N LYS A 93 -5.39 8.71 20.29
CA LYS A 93 -6.41 8.67 21.34
C LYS A 93 -7.75 8.31 20.72
N VAL A 94 -8.41 7.29 21.26
CA VAL A 94 -9.77 6.94 20.86
C VAL A 94 -10.75 7.88 21.58
N VAL A 95 -11.47 8.66 20.79
CA VAL A 95 -12.51 9.59 21.24
C VAL A 95 -13.87 9.14 20.72
N ARG A 96 -14.95 9.79 21.16
CA ARG A 96 -16.32 9.41 20.80
C ARG A 96 -16.60 9.61 19.30
N GLU A 97 -16.04 10.66 18.72
CA GLU A 97 -16.16 11.01 17.31
C GLU A 97 -15.26 10.10 16.46
N VAL A 98 -15.85 9.03 15.91
CA VAL A 98 -15.12 7.96 15.22
C VAL A 98 -14.38 8.46 13.99
N GLU A 99 -15.01 9.36 13.24
CA GLU A 99 -14.40 9.98 12.06
C GLU A 99 -13.11 10.74 12.37
N VAL A 100 -12.97 11.29 13.59
CA VAL A 100 -11.81 12.09 13.99
C VAL A 100 -10.62 11.17 14.20
N TRP A 101 -10.74 10.18 15.09
CA TRP A 101 -9.61 9.32 15.41
C TRP A 101 -9.27 8.34 14.26
N LEU A 102 -10.23 7.94 13.43
CA LEU A 102 -9.95 7.16 12.21
C LEU A 102 -9.17 7.98 11.18
N SER A 103 -9.51 9.26 11.03
CA SER A 103 -8.77 10.17 10.17
C SER A 103 -7.35 10.41 10.70
N GLU A 104 -7.19 10.54 12.02
CA GLU A 104 -5.86 10.61 12.64
C GLU A 104 -5.07 9.32 12.45
N LEU A 105 -5.69 8.15 12.63
CA LEU A 105 -5.06 6.85 12.39
C LEU A 105 -4.56 6.72 10.94
N ALA A 106 -5.38 7.12 9.96
CA ALA A 106 -4.99 7.08 8.56
C ALA A 106 -3.77 8.00 8.26
N LYS A 107 -3.75 9.21 8.83
CA LYS A 107 -2.62 10.15 8.67
C LYS A 107 -1.36 9.64 9.38
N GLU A 108 -1.51 9.14 10.60
CA GLU A 108 -0.39 8.65 11.39
C GLU A 108 0.21 7.36 10.83
N MET A 109 -0.61 6.49 10.27
CA MET A 109 -0.15 5.33 9.50
C MET A 109 0.78 5.75 8.36
N GLN A 110 0.36 6.74 7.55
CA GLN A 110 1.17 7.25 6.45
C GLN A 110 2.47 7.90 6.93
N ASN A 111 2.39 8.71 7.99
CA ASN A 111 3.55 9.37 8.60
C ASN A 111 4.56 8.35 9.16
N THR A 112 4.07 7.37 9.92
CA THR A 112 4.87 6.29 10.50
C THR A 112 5.58 5.52 9.40
N LEU A 113 4.87 5.07 8.36
CA LEU A 113 5.47 4.32 7.27
C LEU A 113 6.49 5.16 6.48
N ARG A 114 6.21 6.44 6.22
CA ARG A 114 7.16 7.37 5.58
C ARG A 114 8.46 7.47 6.36
N ASN A 115 8.38 7.73 7.67
CA ASN A 115 9.55 7.88 8.53
C ASN A 115 10.32 6.56 8.69
N MET A 116 9.62 5.43 8.77
CA MET A 116 10.24 4.10 8.75
C MET A 116 10.95 3.83 7.41
N THR A 117 10.35 4.17 6.27
CA THR A 117 11.00 4.05 4.95
C THR A 117 12.25 4.90 4.86
N HIS A 118 12.21 6.16 5.31
CA HIS A 118 13.38 7.01 5.34
C HIS A 118 14.50 6.41 6.21
N ARG A 119 14.18 5.98 7.44
CA ARG A 119 15.14 5.34 8.35
C ARG A 119 15.72 4.04 7.79
N CYS A 120 14.92 3.24 7.10
CA CYS A 120 15.36 2.01 6.43
C CYS A 120 16.29 2.34 5.26
N PHE A 121 15.94 3.34 4.44
CA PHE A 121 16.72 3.72 3.25
C PHE A 121 18.12 4.27 3.59
N ILE A 122 18.24 5.10 4.63
CA ILE A 122 19.53 5.71 5.00
C ILE A 122 20.54 4.72 5.61
N ARG A 123 20.09 3.60 6.19
CA ARG A 123 20.98 2.62 6.84
C ARG A 123 21.69 1.69 5.86
N GLU A 124 21.31 1.72 4.57
CA GLU A 124 21.73 0.82 3.50
C GLU A 124 21.48 -0.69 3.81
N SER A 125 20.96 -1.43 2.85
CA SER A 125 20.30 -2.74 3.03
C SER A 125 21.12 -3.88 3.68
N ALA A 126 22.44 -3.74 3.87
CA ALA A 126 23.30 -4.86 4.26
C ALA A 126 23.15 -5.28 5.74
N GLU A 127 22.63 -4.40 6.61
CA GLU A 127 22.60 -4.63 8.06
C GLU A 127 21.20 -4.67 8.68
N ILE A 128 20.15 -4.57 7.86
CA ILE A 128 18.76 -4.46 8.36
C ILE A 128 18.18 -5.86 8.62
N GLY A 129 17.83 -6.13 9.88
CA GLY A 129 17.12 -7.34 10.28
C GLY A 129 15.68 -7.37 9.77
N LEU A 130 15.15 -8.57 9.50
CA LEU A 130 13.75 -8.76 9.04
C LEU A 130 12.71 -8.34 10.10
N ASP A 131 13.12 -8.20 11.37
CA ASP A 131 12.27 -7.77 12.47
C ASP A 131 12.17 -6.24 12.63
N GLU A 132 13.14 -5.49 12.10
CA GLU A 132 13.26 -4.06 12.40
C GLU A 132 12.20 -3.21 11.68
N PHE A 133 11.79 -3.65 10.49
CA PHE A 133 10.83 -2.92 9.66
C PHE A 133 9.74 -3.85 9.10
N PRO A 134 8.53 -3.32 8.83
CA PRO A 134 7.49 -4.08 8.16
C PRO A 134 7.90 -4.43 6.72
N SER A 135 7.31 -5.50 6.19
CA SER A 135 7.56 -6.04 4.86
C SER A 135 7.49 -4.99 3.76
N GLN A 136 6.44 -4.15 3.81
CA GLN A 136 6.22 -3.05 2.88
C GLN A 136 7.40 -2.05 2.89
N VAL A 137 7.91 -1.69 4.06
CA VAL A 137 9.04 -0.75 4.20
C VAL A 137 10.34 -1.38 3.68
N LEU A 138 10.59 -2.64 4.00
CA LEU A 138 11.76 -3.37 3.50
C LEU A 138 11.77 -3.43 1.96
N CYS A 139 10.64 -3.81 1.35
CA CYS A 139 10.53 -3.88 -0.11
C CYS A 139 10.66 -2.50 -0.77
N LEU A 140 10.01 -1.47 -0.21
CA LEU A 140 10.10 -0.11 -0.75
C LEU A 140 11.52 0.44 -0.66
N SER A 141 12.20 0.24 0.46
CA SER A 141 13.60 0.62 0.66
C SER A 141 14.54 -0.12 -0.30
N GLU A 142 14.26 -1.38 -0.60
CA GLU A 142 15.02 -2.16 -1.58
C GLU A 142 14.85 -1.59 -2.99
N MET A 143 13.62 -1.23 -3.39
CA MET A 143 13.35 -0.62 -4.70
C MET A 143 13.97 0.77 -4.86
N LEU A 144 14.03 1.56 -3.79
CA LEU A 144 14.77 2.82 -3.74
C LEU A 144 16.27 2.61 -3.96
N CYS A 145 16.87 1.64 -3.24
CA CYS A 145 18.28 1.28 -3.41
C CYS A 145 18.55 0.76 -4.82
N PHE A 146 17.68 -0.10 -5.35
CA PHE A 146 17.78 -0.64 -6.70
C PHE A 146 17.76 0.48 -7.75
N THR A 147 16.79 1.39 -7.69
CA THR A 147 16.68 2.50 -8.64
C THR A 147 17.97 3.33 -8.63
N ARG A 148 18.43 3.74 -7.44
CA ARG A 148 19.66 4.51 -7.25
C ARG A 148 20.91 3.79 -7.77
N ASP A 149 21.09 2.52 -7.41
CA ASP A 149 22.29 1.76 -7.75
C ASP A 149 22.29 1.36 -9.25
N CYS A 150 21.12 1.09 -9.83
CA CYS A 150 20.96 0.79 -11.25
C CYS A 150 21.30 2.00 -12.12
N GLU A 151 20.79 3.19 -11.77
CA GLU A 151 21.12 4.42 -12.51
C GLU A 151 22.63 4.72 -12.48
N LYS A 152 23.27 4.59 -11.31
CA LYS A 152 24.73 4.68 -11.19
C LYS A 152 25.45 3.64 -12.04
N ALA A 153 24.93 2.42 -12.15
CA ALA A 153 25.51 1.36 -12.96
C ALA A 153 25.36 1.62 -14.48
N ILE A 154 24.25 2.23 -14.92
CA ILE A 154 24.05 2.68 -16.31
C ILE A 154 25.07 3.79 -16.64
N GLU A 155 25.16 4.83 -15.81
CA GLU A 155 26.04 5.98 -16.02
C GLU A 155 27.52 5.58 -16.00
N SER A 156 27.91 4.71 -15.07
CA SER A 156 29.29 4.21 -14.96
C SER A 156 29.60 3.03 -15.90
N ARG A 157 28.63 2.58 -16.70
CA ARG A 157 28.74 1.42 -17.63
C ARG A 157 29.19 0.12 -16.94
N ASN A 158 28.69 -0.11 -15.73
CA ASN A 158 29.05 -1.25 -14.87
C ASN A 158 27.84 -2.14 -14.54
N LEU A 159 26.86 -2.24 -15.45
CA LEU A 159 25.67 -3.08 -15.26
C LEU A 159 26.00 -4.55 -14.95
N GLU A 160 27.06 -5.09 -15.56
CA GLU A 160 27.52 -6.47 -15.30
C GLU A 160 27.93 -6.71 -13.85
N LYS A 161 28.69 -5.76 -13.29
CA LYS A 161 29.09 -5.79 -11.88
C LYS A 161 27.87 -5.65 -10.96
N PHE A 162 26.92 -4.81 -11.34
CA PHE A 162 25.68 -4.63 -10.60
C PHE A 162 24.80 -5.89 -10.62
N ARG A 163 24.65 -6.55 -11.78
CA ARG A 163 23.99 -7.85 -11.90
C ARG A 163 24.62 -8.88 -10.96
N SER A 164 25.94 -9.00 -10.96
CA SER A 164 26.66 -9.92 -10.06
C SER A 164 26.36 -9.64 -8.59
N LYS A 165 26.34 -8.36 -8.17
CA LYS A 165 25.94 -7.95 -6.81
C LYS A 165 24.52 -8.41 -6.47
N LEU A 166 23.56 -8.24 -7.38
CA LEU A 166 22.18 -8.69 -7.20
C LEU A 166 22.09 -10.22 -7.12
N SER A 167 22.81 -10.95 -7.98
CA SER A 167 22.87 -12.42 -7.94
C SER A 167 23.42 -12.94 -6.61
N THR A 168 24.49 -12.33 -6.08
CA THR A 168 25.01 -12.68 -4.75
C THR A 168 23.99 -12.42 -3.65
N LYS A 169 23.28 -11.28 -3.72
CA LYS A 169 22.22 -10.95 -2.76
C LYS A 169 21.06 -11.97 -2.84
N LEU A 170 20.65 -12.35 -4.04
CA LEU A 170 19.65 -13.39 -4.27
C LEU A 170 20.08 -14.73 -3.65
N SER A 171 21.31 -15.18 -3.90
CA SER A 171 21.82 -16.42 -3.32
C SER A 171 21.83 -16.39 -1.79
N SER A 172 22.22 -15.25 -1.19
CA SER A 172 22.19 -15.04 0.26
C SER A 172 20.76 -15.09 0.83
N HIS A 173 19.79 -14.48 0.15
CA HIS A 173 18.39 -14.49 0.61
C HIS A 173 17.77 -15.89 0.44
N THR A 174 18.03 -16.57 -0.67
CA THR A 174 17.50 -17.92 -0.93
C THR A 174 18.07 -18.95 0.05
N SER A 175 19.34 -18.86 0.44
CA SER A 175 19.91 -19.75 1.45
C SER A 175 19.29 -19.53 2.83
N ARG A 176 19.09 -18.26 3.23
CA ARG A 176 18.37 -17.90 4.47
C ARG A 176 16.93 -18.40 4.46
N LEU A 177 16.26 -18.37 3.32
CA LEU A 177 14.87 -18.81 3.18
C LEU A 177 14.67 -20.27 3.60
N GLY A 178 15.62 -21.15 3.27
CA GLY A 178 15.57 -22.57 3.66
C GLY A 178 15.76 -22.82 5.16
N ALA A 179 16.30 -21.84 5.91
CA ALA A 179 16.59 -21.95 7.33
C ALA A 179 15.55 -21.28 8.24
N LEU A 180 14.60 -20.52 7.69
CA LEU A 180 13.61 -19.79 8.47
C LEU A 180 12.45 -20.69 8.92
N THR A 181 12.11 -20.60 10.20
CA THR A 181 10.95 -21.27 10.81
C THR A 181 9.79 -20.32 11.11
N ASN A 182 10.06 -19.03 11.28
CA ASN A 182 9.04 -18.01 11.51
C ASN A 182 8.29 -17.68 10.20
N LEU A 183 6.97 -17.89 10.19
CA LEU A 183 6.11 -17.64 9.03
C LEU A 183 6.20 -16.18 8.54
N LEU A 184 6.24 -15.20 9.44
CA LEU A 184 6.32 -13.79 9.06
C LEU A 184 7.65 -13.48 8.38
N HIS A 185 8.76 -13.98 8.91
CA HIS A 185 10.07 -13.82 8.27
C HIS A 185 10.12 -14.51 6.91
N LEU A 186 9.50 -15.69 6.80
CA LEU A 186 9.40 -16.41 5.55
C LEU A 186 8.64 -15.58 4.50
N LEU A 187 7.53 -14.96 4.86
CA LEU A 187 6.74 -14.11 3.95
C LEU A 187 7.51 -12.85 3.53
N LYS A 188 8.14 -12.14 4.48
CA LYS A 188 8.99 -10.97 4.21
C LYS A 188 10.13 -11.32 3.24
N LEU A 189 10.84 -12.40 3.51
CA LEU A 189 11.99 -12.80 2.71
C LEU A 189 11.56 -13.29 1.33
N LYS A 190 10.42 -14.00 1.21
CA LYS A 190 9.83 -14.37 -0.10
C LYS A 190 9.52 -13.13 -0.94
N ALA A 191 8.93 -12.10 -0.35
CA ALA A 191 8.62 -10.86 -1.06
C ALA A 191 9.90 -10.18 -1.58
N LEU A 192 10.94 -10.07 -0.75
CA LEU A 192 12.25 -9.53 -1.15
C LEU A 192 12.92 -10.35 -2.26
N VAL A 193 12.86 -11.68 -2.17
CA VAL A 193 13.42 -12.58 -3.20
C VAL A 193 12.73 -12.37 -4.55
N LEU A 194 11.40 -12.25 -4.56
CA LEU A 194 10.64 -11.99 -5.79
C LEU A 194 11.03 -10.64 -6.42
N ASP A 195 11.18 -9.58 -5.61
CA ASP A 195 11.62 -8.27 -6.10
C ASP A 195 13.05 -8.35 -6.67
N ILE A 196 13.98 -9.05 -6.01
CA ILE A 196 15.36 -9.21 -6.49
C ILE A 196 15.41 -9.99 -7.82
N ILE A 197 14.61 -11.04 -7.99
CA ILE A 197 14.53 -11.80 -9.24
C ILE A 197 14.08 -10.87 -10.39
N HIS A 198 13.04 -10.07 -10.17
CA HIS A 198 12.59 -9.11 -11.16
C HIS A 198 13.65 -8.04 -11.48
N ASN A 199 14.34 -7.53 -10.45
CA ASN A 199 15.42 -6.56 -10.61
C ASN A 199 16.60 -7.10 -11.44
N ILE A 200 16.93 -8.40 -11.29
CA ILE A 200 17.94 -9.06 -12.11
C ILE A 200 17.49 -9.12 -13.58
N ASP A 201 16.24 -9.54 -13.85
CA ASP A 201 15.67 -9.58 -15.21
C ASP A 201 15.71 -8.20 -15.88
N ILE A 202 15.36 -7.12 -15.15
CA ILE A 202 15.52 -5.75 -15.67
C ILE A 202 16.97 -5.48 -16.07
N VAL A 203 17.94 -5.76 -15.19
CA VAL A 203 19.34 -5.48 -15.45
C VAL A 203 19.87 -6.31 -16.63
N GLU A 204 19.45 -7.57 -16.76
CA GLU A 204 19.79 -8.42 -17.91
C GLU A 204 19.25 -7.84 -19.22
N GLN A 205 18.01 -7.38 -19.24
CA GLN A 205 17.44 -6.68 -20.41
C GLN A 205 18.23 -5.42 -20.77
N LEU A 206 18.67 -4.64 -19.77
CA LEU A 206 19.49 -3.43 -20.00
C LEU A 206 20.86 -3.77 -20.58
N ILE A 207 21.49 -4.85 -20.10
CA ILE A 207 22.78 -5.36 -20.59
C ILE A 207 22.64 -5.84 -22.04
N GLU A 208 21.65 -6.68 -22.32
CA GLU A 208 21.39 -7.24 -23.66
C GLU A 208 21.23 -6.13 -24.70
N HIS A 209 20.52 -5.05 -24.32
CA HIS A 209 20.27 -3.90 -25.19
C HIS A 209 21.36 -2.83 -25.13
N LYS A 210 22.46 -3.06 -24.39
CA LYS A 210 23.60 -2.14 -24.25
C LYS A 210 23.18 -0.72 -23.84
N VAL A 211 22.25 -0.61 -22.90
CA VAL A 211 21.74 0.68 -22.42
C VAL A 211 22.85 1.44 -21.70
N THR A 212 23.04 2.70 -22.09
CA THR A 212 24.09 3.59 -21.54
C THR A 212 23.55 4.96 -21.08
N LEU A 213 22.28 5.25 -21.36
CA LEU A 213 21.64 6.51 -21.04
C LEU A 213 20.40 6.27 -20.18
N LEU A 214 20.20 7.10 -19.18
CA LEU A 214 18.99 7.04 -18.34
C LEU A 214 17.72 7.38 -19.14
N SER A 215 17.83 8.12 -20.24
CA SER A 215 16.71 8.44 -21.13
C SER A 215 16.28 7.27 -22.02
N ASP A 216 16.97 6.13 -21.99
CA ASP A 216 16.59 4.96 -22.80
C ASP A 216 15.23 4.41 -22.36
N TRP A 217 14.38 4.12 -23.34
CA TRP A 217 13.03 3.60 -23.10
C TRP A 217 13.02 2.31 -22.27
N ARG A 218 14.04 1.43 -22.41
CA ARG A 218 14.09 0.16 -21.64
C ARG A 218 14.24 0.41 -20.13
N TRP A 219 14.88 1.50 -19.75
CA TRP A 219 14.94 1.95 -18.35
C TRP A 219 13.70 2.75 -17.97
N GLN A 220 13.31 3.72 -18.81
CA GLN A 220 12.19 4.61 -18.52
C GLN A 220 10.85 3.87 -18.37
N LYS A 221 10.66 2.74 -19.07
CA LYS A 221 9.45 1.90 -18.94
C LYS A 221 9.31 1.23 -17.58
N GLN A 222 10.37 1.12 -16.79
CA GLN A 222 10.35 0.47 -15.48
C GLN A 222 9.74 1.40 -14.43
N LEU A 223 9.13 0.81 -13.40
CA LEU A 223 8.78 1.55 -12.19
C LEU A 223 10.06 1.90 -11.44
N ARG A 224 10.23 3.20 -11.17
CA ARG A 224 11.43 3.75 -10.54
C ARG A 224 11.03 4.56 -9.32
N PHE A 225 11.74 4.36 -8.22
CA PHE A 225 11.38 4.92 -6.93
C PHE A 225 12.43 5.93 -6.49
N TYR A 226 11.99 7.13 -6.13
CA TYR A 226 12.87 8.23 -5.75
C TYR A 226 12.47 8.84 -4.41
N MET A 227 13.37 8.76 -3.44
CA MET A 227 13.26 9.48 -2.17
C MET A 227 13.44 10.98 -2.40
N GLN A 228 12.46 11.78 -1.98
CA GLN A 228 12.53 13.23 -2.02
C GLN A 228 13.38 13.77 -0.89
N LYS A 229 14.19 14.80 -1.18
CA LYS A 229 15.10 15.40 -0.20
C LYS A 229 14.37 16.28 0.82
N ASP A 230 13.27 16.89 0.41
CA ASP A 230 12.62 17.96 1.18
C ASP A 230 11.72 17.43 2.29
N ASP A 231 10.92 16.39 2.02
CA ASP A 231 9.87 15.91 2.94
C ASP A 231 9.92 14.39 3.20
N HIS A 232 11.00 13.74 2.74
CA HIS A 232 11.21 12.29 2.83
C HIS A 232 10.09 11.45 2.21
N SER A 233 9.27 12.04 1.33
CA SER A 233 8.29 11.31 0.54
C SER A 233 8.96 10.50 -0.56
N VAL A 234 8.27 9.48 -1.06
CA VAL A 234 8.72 8.67 -2.20
C VAL A 234 7.85 9.02 -3.40
N ARG A 235 8.50 9.36 -4.52
CA ARG A 235 7.85 9.47 -5.82
C ARG A 235 8.13 8.24 -6.65
N VAL A 236 7.09 7.68 -7.24
CA VAL A 236 7.14 6.54 -8.15
C VAL A 236 6.99 7.05 -9.57
N HIS A 237 7.99 6.81 -10.41
CA HIS A 237 8.02 7.22 -11.80
C HIS A 237 7.82 6.02 -12.71
N MET A 238 7.07 6.23 -13.79
CA MET A 238 6.98 5.32 -14.91
C MET A 238 6.91 6.17 -16.17
N LEU A 239 7.85 5.97 -17.10
CA LEU A 239 8.10 6.88 -18.21
C LEU A 239 8.21 8.34 -17.74
N ASP A 240 7.36 9.21 -18.26
CA ASP A 240 7.28 10.65 -18.02
C ASP A 240 6.16 11.02 -17.02
N VAL A 241 5.68 10.05 -16.24
CA VAL A 241 4.68 10.24 -15.18
C VAL A 241 5.33 10.01 -13.83
N ALA A 242 4.94 10.80 -12.84
CA ALA A 242 5.31 10.63 -11.45
C ALA A 242 4.06 10.60 -10.57
N PHE A 243 4.05 9.72 -9.58
CA PHE A 243 3.01 9.60 -8.58
C PHE A 243 3.62 9.66 -7.19
N ASP A 244 2.94 10.29 -6.25
CA ASP A 244 3.30 10.18 -4.84
C ASP A 244 2.93 8.79 -4.33
N TYR A 245 3.87 8.13 -3.66
CA TYR A 245 3.60 6.92 -2.90
C TYR A 245 2.75 7.28 -1.69
N THR A 246 1.56 6.68 -1.54
CA THR A 246 0.58 7.18 -0.56
C THR A 246 0.68 6.54 0.82
N TYR A 247 1.60 5.59 1.03
CA TYR A 247 1.85 4.96 2.33
C TYR A 247 0.60 4.35 3.00
N GLU A 248 -0.32 3.79 2.22
CA GLU A 248 -1.36 2.92 2.77
C GLU A 248 -0.70 1.64 3.28
N TYR A 249 -0.97 1.25 4.52
CA TYR A 249 -0.45 -0.01 5.04
C TYR A 249 -1.10 -1.19 4.31
N GLN A 250 -0.27 -2.10 3.80
CA GLN A 250 -0.70 -3.24 2.99
C GLN A 250 -0.49 -4.59 3.68
N GLY A 251 0.11 -4.62 4.88
CA GLY A 251 0.49 -5.86 5.53
C GLY A 251 1.49 -6.67 4.71
N ASN A 252 1.42 -8.01 4.81
CA ASN A 252 2.26 -8.92 4.03
C ASN A 252 1.52 -9.44 2.79
N ALA A 253 0.92 -8.53 2.01
CA ALA A 253 0.20 -8.88 0.80
C ALA A 253 1.09 -9.67 -0.19
N PRO A 254 0.57 -10.74 -0.81
CA PRO A 254 1.35 -11.55 -1.73
C PRO A 254 1.74 -10.73 -2.97
N LYS A 255 3.02 -10.79 -3.33
CA LYS A 255 3.55 -10.16 -4.54
C LYS A 255 3.06 -10.90 -5.78
N LEU A 256 2.66 -10.14 -6.80
CA LEU A 256 2.39 -10.68 -8.13
C LEU A 256 3.71 -10.95 -8.85
N VAL A 257 3.83 -12.10 -9.50
CA VAL A 257 5.00 -12.39 -10.34
C VAL A 257 5.03 -11.42 -11.52
N HIS A 258 6.17 -10.78 -11.73
CA HIS A 258 6.37 -9.87 -12.86
C HIS A 258 6.39 -10.65 -14.17
N THR A 259 5.61 -10.16 -15.14
CA THR A 259 5.57 -10.70 -16.50
C THR A 259 5.54 -9.55 -17.49
N PRO A 260 5.97 -9.75 -18.75
CA PRO A 260 5.86 -8.73 -19.78
C PRO A 260 4.43 -8.21 -20.01
N LEU A 261 3.41 -9.01 -19.68
CA LEU A 261 2.01 -8.59 -19.76
C LEU A 261 1.63 -7.63 -18.62
N THR A 262 2.11 -7.92 -17.40
CA THR A 262 1.93 -7.05 -16.23
C THR A 262 2.58 -5.68 -16.49
N ASP A 263 3.78 -5.65 -17.06
CA ASP A 263 4.49 -4.39 -17.36
C ASP A 263 3.72 -3.53 -18.37
N LYS A 264 3.18 -4.16 -19.43
CA LYS A 264 2.32 -3.46 -20.41
C LYS A 264 1.04 -2.92 -19.77
N CYS A 265 0.44 -3.68 -18.85
CA CYS A 265 -0.72 -3.24 -18.09
C CYS A 265 -0.38 -2.00 -17.25
N PHE A 266 0.74 -2.03 -16.52
CA PHE A 266 1.20 -0.91 -15.69
C PHE A 266 1.49 0.33 -16.53
N LEU A 267 2.17 0.18 -17.67
CA LEU A 267 2.43 1.28 -18.61
C LEU A 267 1.13 1.93 -19.08
N THR A 268 0.16 1.13 -19.50
CA THR A 268 -1.12 1.63 -20.03
C THR A 268 -1.92 2.34 -18.94
N LEU A 269 -1.97 1.76 -17.73
CA LEU A 269 -2.70 2.33 -16.61
C LEU A 269 -2.08 3.65 -16.12
N THR A 270 -0.76 3.70 -15.95
CA THR A 270 -0.07 4.91 -15.49
C THR A 270 -0.21 6.06 -16.50
N GLN A 271 -0.13 5.77 -17.79
CA GLN A 271 -0.35 6.78 -18.84
C GLN A 271 -1.81 7.23 -18.92
N GLY A 272 -2.76 6.30 -18.80
CA GLY A 272 -4.19 6.64 -18.71
C GLY A 272 -4.48 7.57 -17.52
N MET A 273 -3.92 7.26 -16.35
CA MET A 273 -4.04 8.09 -15.15
C MET A 273 -3.48 9.50 -15.36
N LYS A 274 -2.33 9.65 -16.03
CA LYS A 274 -1.77 10.96 -16.39
C LYS A 274 -2.73 11.78 -17.26
N MET A 275 -3.45 11.12 -18.16
CA MET A 275 -4.44 11.77 -19.03
C MET A 275 -5.80 12.02 -18.36
N GLY A 276 -5.94 11.70 -17.07
CA GLY A 276 -7.22 11.80 -16.35
C GLY A 276 -8.24 10.74 -16.76
N MET A 277 -7.79 9.68 -17.42
CA MET A 277 -8.59 8.55 -17.90
C MET A 277 -8.45 7.33 -16.98
N GLY A 278 -9.45 6.45 -17.01
CA GLY A 278 -9.33 5.11 -16.46
C GLY A 278 -8.71 4.14 -17.48
N GLY A 279 -8.34 2.95 -17.02
CA GLY A 279 -7.94 1.85 -17.91
C GLY A 279 -8.96 0.71 -17.85
N ASN A 280 -9.10 0.00 -18.97
CA ASN A 280 -9.91 -1.20 -19.08
C ASN A 280 -9.02 -2.40 -19.48
N PRO A 281 -8.34 -3.06 -18.51
CA PRO A 281 -7.63 -4.31 -18.79
C PRO A 281 -8.65 -5.36 -19.27
N TYR A 282 -8.52 -5.79 -20.53
CA TYR A 282 -9.43 -6.75 -21.15
C TYR A 282 -8.74 -8.09 -21.40
N GLY A 283 -9.48 -9.19 -21.22
CA GLY A 283 -8.99 -10.56 -21.44
C GLY A 283 -9.82 -11.62 -20.72
N PRO A 284 -9.57 -12.92 -20.96
CA PRO A 284 -10.31 -14.04 -20.36
C PRO A 284 -10.33 -14.03 -18.83
N ALA A 285 -11.29 -14.73 -18.22
CA ALA A 285 -11.31 -14.89 -16.77
C ALA A 285 -10.04 -15.61 -16.26
N GLY A 286 -9.54 -15.22 -15.09
CA GLY A 286 -8.36 -15.84 -14.48
C GLY A 286 -6.99 -15.39 -15.04
N THR A 287 -6.94 -14.45 -15.99
CA THR A 287 -5.65 -13.98 -16.57
C THR A 287 -4.96 -12.87 -15.77
N GLY A 288 -5.28 -12.72 -14.48
CA GLY A 288 -4.59 -11.77 -13.60
C GLY A 288 -4.97 -10.30 -13.79
N LYS A 289 -6.11 -9.97 -14.40
CA LYS A 289 -6.51 -8.58 -14.70
C LYS A 289 -6.67 -7.73 -13.45
N THR A 290 -7.48 -8.21 -12.51
CA THR A 290 -7.74 -7.56 -11.23
C THR A 290 -6.47 -7.53 -10.38
N GLU A 291 -5.72 -8.62 -10.41
CA GLU A 291 -4.46 -8.80 -9.70
C GLU A 291 -3.39 -7.82 -10.21
N SER A 292 -3.34 -7.54 -11.51
CA SER A 292 -2.44 -6.52 -12.08
C SER A 292 -2.79 -5.13 -11.56
N VAL A 293 -4.09 -4.77 -11.53
CA VAL A 293 -4.51 -3.47 -10.97
C VAL A 293 -4.18 -3.38 -9.48
N LYS A 294 -4.42 -4.44 -8.72
CA LYS A 294 -4.05 -4.53 -7.30
C LYS A 294 -2.54 -4.38 -7.10
N ALA A 295 -1.73 -5.04 -7.93
CA ALA A 295 -0.28 -4.99 -7.86
C ALA A 295 0.25 -3.58 -8.18
N LEU A 296 -0.32 -2.89 -9.17
CA LEU A 296 0.06 -1.49 -9.45
C LEU A 296 -0.31 -0.57 -8.28
N GLY A 297 -1.53 -0.69 -7.74
CA GLY A 297 -1.92 0.09 -6.57
C GLY A 297 -1.03 -0.21 -5.36
N ALA A 298 -0.64 -1.48 -5.17
CA ALA A 298 0.30 -1.87 -4.14
C ALA A 298 1.67 -1.17 -4.32
N ALA A 299 2.21 -1.18 -5.55
CA ALA A 299 3.44 -0.49 -5.92
C ALA A 299 3.38 1.02 -5.72
N LEU A 300 2.19 1.63 -5.80
CA LEU A 300 1.94 3.05 -5.52
C LEU A 300 1.61 3.33 -4.03
N GLY A 301 1.58 2.30 -3.18
CA GLY A 301 1.22 2.47 -1.77
C GLY A 301 -0.24 2.83 -1.57
N ARG A 302 -1.13 2.50 -2.53
CA ARG A 302 -2.54 2.89 -2.58
C ARG A 302 -3.46 1.73 -2.25
N GLN A 303 -4.57 2.04 -1.59
CA GLN A 303 -5.68 1.10 -1.41
C GLN A 303 -6.36 0.85 -2.77
N VAL A 304 -6.53 -0.42 -3.14
CA VAL A 304 -7.28 -0.82 -4.33
C VAL A 304 -8.57 -1.49 -3.90
N LEU A 305 -9.68 -0.94 -4.35
CA LEU A 305 -11.01 -1.47 -4.07
C LEU A 305 -11.54 -2.16 -5.32
N VAL A 306 -12.08 -3.35 -5.12
CA VAL A 306 -12.63 -4.17 -6.20
C VAL A 306 -14.10 -4.39 -5.90
N PHE A 307 -14.94 -3.95 -6.83
CA PHE A 307 -16.37 -4.12 -6.77
C PHE A 307 -16.82 -5.01 -7.92
N ASN A 308 -17.61 -6.02 -7.61
CA ASN A 308 -18.31 -6.79 -8.63
C ASN A 308 -19.49 -5.98 -9.15
N CYS A 309 -19.69 -5.95 -10.47
CA CYS A 309 -20.75 -5.20 -11.13
C CYS A 309 -22.03 -6.00 -11.21
N ASP A 310 -22.74 -6.05 -10.08
CA ASP A 310 -24.05 -6.68 -9.97
C ASP A 310 -25.15 -5.59 -9.97
N GLU A 311 -26.35 -5.89 -10.46
CA GLU A 311 -27.44 -4.93 -10.70
C GLU A 311 -27.80 -4.06 -9.47
N VAL A 312 -27.63 -4.60 -8.26
CA VAL A 312 -27.92 -3.91 -6.98
C VAL A 312 -26.91 -2.82 -6.64
N SER A 313 -25.75 -2.78 -7.33
CA SER A 313 -24.60 -1.97 -6.93
C SER A 313 -24.42 -0.66 -7.73
N PHE A 314 -25.31 -0.33 -8.66
CA PHE A 314 -25.11 0.81 -9.59
C PHE A 314 -25.14 2.18 -8.90
N LEU A 315 -26.07 2.41 -7.98
CA LEU A 315 -26.23 3.70 -7.29
C LEU A 315 -25.07 4.02 -6.33
N ILE A 316 -24.51 3.00 -5.67
CA ILE A 316 -23.36 3.14 -4.77
C ILE A 316 -22.11 3.56 -5.55
N LYS A 317 -21.98 3.11 -6.80
CA LYS A 317 -20.78 3.31 -7.63
C LYS A 317 -20.68 4.68 -8.27
N GLU A 318 -21.79 5.29 -8.65
CA GLU A 318 -21.80 6.64 -9.23
C GLU A 318 -21.35 7.68 -8.18
N ASP A 319 -21.86 7.58 -6.95
CA ASP A 319 -21.50 8.50 -5.87
C ASP A 319 -20.07 8.30 -5.36
N LEU A 320 -19.57 7.05 -5.40
CA LEU A 320 -18.16 6.73 -5.16
C LEU A 320 -17.24 7.32 -6.25
N LEU A 321 -17.58 7.17 -7.53
CA LEU A 321 -16.77 7.64 -8.67
C LEU A 321 -16.67 9.17 -8.73
N LEU A 322 -17.74 9.88 -8.37
CA LEU A 322 -17.74 11.35 -8.31
C LEU A 322 -16.84 11.91 -7.21
N ARG A 323 -16.53 11.12 -6.17
CA ARG A 323 -15.85 11.58 -4.95
C ARG A 323 -14.44 11.05 -4.77
N VAL A 324 -14.06 9.95 -5.45
CA VAL A 324 -12.64 9.54 -5.59
C VAL A 324 -11.82 10.56 -6.41
N ARG A 325 -12.49 11.46 -7.16
CA ARG A 325 -11.87 12.55 -7.92
C ARG A 325 -11.54 13.81 -7.09
N LYS A 326 -12.00 13.92 -5.85
CA LYS A 326 -11.70 15.05 -4.95
C LYS A 326 -10.63 14.67 -3.94
#